data_AF-A0A938RKL0-F1
#
_entry.id   AF-A0A938RKL0-F1
#
_cell.length_a   1.000
_cell.length_b   1.000
_cell.length_c   1.000
_cell.angle_alpha   90.00
_cell.angle_beta   90.00
_cell.angle_gamma   90.00
#
_symmetry.space_group_name_H-M   'P 1'
#
loop_
_entity.id
_entity.type
_entity.pdbx_description
1 polymer ?
#
loop_
_entity_poly.entity_id
_entity_poly.type
_entity_poly.pdbx_seq_one_letter_code
_entity_poly.pdbx_strand_id
1 'polypeptide(L)'
;MQTTEQKPEIVATLSLSELTALLIKNQGLHEGLYNIAITFQIGVGAVGPQNEQGALPGASIGISGVGLSRTPQEKANAQTVDAAQVNPAPKKKKK
;
A
#
# COMPACT_ATOMS: atom_id res chain seq x y z
N MET A 1 15.38 32.19 16.39
CA MET A 1 15.92 31.17 15.47
C MET A 1 14.71 30.49 14.85
N GLN A 2 14.39 30.79 13.59
CA GLN A 2 13.21 30.22 12.91
C GLN A 2 13.62 28.88 12.30
N THR A 3 12.99 27.80 12.76
CA THR A 3 13.12 26.48 12.14
C THR A 3 12.42 26.53 10.79
N THR A 4 13.18 26.48 9.69
CA THR A 4 12.62 26.29 8.35
C THR A 4 11.84 24.97 8.32
N GLU A 5 10.52 25.04 8.21
CA GLU A 5 9.66 23.92 7.83
C GLU A 5 10.06 23.47 6.43
N GLN A 6 10.90 22.45 6.34
CA GLN A 6 11.25 21.82 5.07
C GLN A 6 10.11 20.85 4.72
N LYS A 7 9.21 21.29 3.85
CA LYS A 7 8.17 20.43 3.26
C LYS A 7 8.86 19.25 2.56
N PRO A 8 8.46 17.99 2.82
CA PRO A 8 9.06 16.85 2.15
C PRO A 8 8.83 16.94 0.64
N GLU A 9 9.91 16.81 -0.13
CA GLU A 9 9.89 16.77 -1.59
C GLU A 9 9.57 15.34 -2.06
N ILE A 10 8.59 15.20 -2.95
CA ILE A 10 8.24 13.92 -3.56
C ILE A 10 9.24 13.65 -4.69
N VAL A 11 10.18 12.74 -4.45
CA VAL A 11 11.24 12.41 -5.43
C VAL A 11 10.82 11.33 -6.44
N ALA A 12 9.78 10.55 -6.13
CA ALA A 12 9.24 9.52 -7.01
C ALA A 12 7.77 9.25 -6.68
N THR A 13 6.97 8.92 -7.68
CA THR A 13 5.57 8.50 -7.54
C THR A 13 5.38 7.19 -8.29
N LEU A 14 4.78 6.20 -7.64
CA LEU A 14 4.48 4.91 -8.23
C LEU A 14 2.98 4.77 -8.44
N SER A 15 2.57 4.19 -9.56
CA SER A 15 1.23 3.64 -9.72
C SER A 15 1.01 2.44 -8.80
N LEU A 16 -0.25 2.03 -8.61
CA LEU A 16 -0.58 0.88 -7.77
C LEU A 16 0.03 -0.42 -8.29
N SER A 17 0.09 -0.60 -9.62
CA SER A 17 0.72 -1.77 -10.25
C SER A 17 2.24 -1.76 -10.10
N GLU A 18 2.89 -0.59 -10.20
CA GLU A 18 4.34 -0.47 -9.94
C GLU A 18 4.68 -0.75 -8.48
N LEU A 19 3.90 -0.22 -7.55
CA LEU A 19 4.06 -0.52 -6.12
C LEU A 19 3.84 -2.02 -5.85
N THR A 20 2.83 -2.62 -6.48
CA THR A 20 2.58 -4.07 -6.40
C THR A 20 3.78 -4.86 -6.92
N ALA A 21 4.31 -4.52 -8.09
CA ALA A 21 5.49 -5.17 -8.66
C ALA A 21 6.73 -5.04 -7.78
N LEU A 22 6.92 -3.87 -7.15
CA LEU A 22 8.01 -3.62 -6.21
C LEU A 22 7.87 -4.48 -4.96
N LEU A 23 6.67 -4.59 -4.38
CA LEU A 23 6.41 -5.45 -3.23
C LEU A 23 6.58 -6.94 -3.59
N ILE A 24 6.14 -7.39 -4.76
CA ILE A 24 6.33 -8.78 -5.23
C ILE A 24 7.82 -9.13 -5.25
N LYS A 25 8.65 -8.25 -5.83
CA LYS A 25 10.11 -8.41 -5.87
C LYS A 25 10.71 -8.40 -4.47
N ASN A 26 10.29 -7.45 -3.63
CA ASN A 26 10.77 -7.31 -2.27
C ASN A 26 10.46 -8.56 -1.41
N GLN A 27 9.32 -9.20 -1.62
CA GLN A 27 8.90 -10.40 -0.90
C GLN A 27 9.42 -11.71 -1.55
N GLY A 28 10.17 -11.63 -2.65
CA GLY A 28 10.71 -12.81 -3.33
C GLY A 28 9.64 -13.71 -3.95
N LEU A 29 8.49 -13.16 -4.31
CA LEU A 29 7.40 -13.91 -4.94
C LEU A 29 7.68 -14.09 -6.42
N HIS A 30 7.68 -15.33 -6.90
CA HIS A 30 8.04 -15.68 -8.28
C HIS A 30 6.87 -16.20 -9.11
N GLU A 31 5.73 -16.45 -8.48
CA GLU A 31 4.56 -17.03 -9.13
C GLU A 31 3.26 -16.54 -8.49
N GLY A 32 2.20 -16.56 -9.29
CA GLY A 32 0.86 -16.12 -8.91
C GLY A 32 0.57 -14.67 -9.30
N LEU A 33 -0.70 -14.33 -9.20
CA LEU A 33 -1.25 -13.03 -9.53
C LEU A 33 -1.57 -12.27 -8.24
N TYR A 34 -1.18 -11.00 -8.18
CA TYR A 34 -1.38 -10.19 -6.98
C TYR A 34 -1.95 -8.82 -7.30
N ASN A 35 -2.79 -8.32 -6.39
CA ASN A 35 -3.20 -6.92 -6.33
C ASN A 35 -2.64 -6.28 -5.06
N ILE A 36 -2.54 -4.96 -5.06
CA ILE A 36 -2.24 -4.20 -3.84
C ILE A 36 -3.39 -4.39 -2.82
N ALA A 37 -3.02 -4.59 -1.56
CA ALA A 37 -3.95 -4.58 -0.44
C ALA A 37 -3.68 -3.33 0.39
N ILE A 38 -4.71 -2.53 0.67
CA ILE A 38 -4.61 -1.34 1.53
C ILE A 38 -5.50 -1.59 2.75
N THR A 39 -4.90 -1.55 3.93
CA THR A 39 -5.62 -1.69 5.19
C THR A 39 -5.98 -0.32 5.73
N PHE A 40 -7.27 -0.06 5.82
CA PHE A 40 -7.80 1.13 6.45
C PHE A 40 -8.08 0.86 7.93
N GLN A 41 -7.74 1.83 8.76
CA GLN A 41 -8.11 1.86 10.18
C GLN A 41 -9.10 2.99 10.39
N ILE A 42 -10.25 2.65 10.99
CA ILE A 42 -11.30 3.61 11.32
C ILE A 42 -11.31 3.79 12.83
N GLY A 43 -11.06 5.01 13.27
CA GLY A 43 -11.25 5.45 14.65
C GLY A 43 -12.52 6.29 14.75
N VAL A 44 -13.33 6.06 15.77
CA VAL A 44 -14.52 6.89 16.07
C VAL A 44 -14.39 7.43 17.49
N GLY A 45 -14.81 8.67 17.71
CA GLY A 45 -14.69 9.29 19.02
C GLY A 45 -15.12 10.75 19.02
N ALA A 46 -14.91 11.40 20.17
CA ALA A 46 -15.21 12.81 20.34
C ALA A 46 -14.17 13.68 19.61
N VAL A 47 -14.62 14.17 18.46
CA VAL A 47 -14.08 15.15 17.50
C VAL A 47 -14.13 16.62 17.90
N GLY A 48 -13.11 17.25 18.47
CA GLY A 48 -13.12 18.73 18.55
C GLY A 48 -12.37 19.38 19.72
N PRO A 49 -12.37 20.72 19.77
CA PRO A 49 -11.73 21.49 20.84
C PRO A 49 -12.41 21.21 22.20
N GLN A 50 -11.60 21.20 23.25
CA GLN A 50 -12.04 20.95 24.62
C GLN A 50 -12.51 22.26 25.26
N ASN A 51 -13.46 22.94 24.61
CA ASN A 51 -14.05 24.21 25.05
C ASN A 51 -15.58 24.14 25.13
N GLU A 52 -16.23 25.27 25.39
CA GLU A 52 -17.68 25.36 25.66
C GLU A 52 -18.58 24.85 24.53
N GLN A 53 -18.09 24.77 23.29
CA GLN A 53 -18.84 24.21 22.16
C GLN A 53 -18.91 22.67 22.21
N GLY A 54 -18.09 22.01 23.02
CA GLY A 54 -18.07 20.57 23.23
C GLY A 54 -17.49 19.78 22.05
N ALA A 55 -16.97 18.58 22.34
CA ALA A 55 -16.53 17.66 21.31
C ALA A 55 -17.75 16.96 20.67
N LEU A 56 -17.78 16.91 19.34
CA LEU A 56 -18.86 16.26 18.57
C LEU A 56 -18.45 14.85 18.16
N PRO A 57 -19.40 13.94 17.84
CA PRO A 57 -19.05 12.66 17.22
C PRO A 57 -18.25 12.89 15.93
N GLY A 58 -17.08 12.26 15.84
CA GLY A 58 -16.19 12.33 14.69
C GLY A 58 -15.60 10.96 14.35
N ALA A 59 -15.06 10.87 13.13
CA ALA A 59 -14.35 9.69 12.66
C ALA A 59 -13.01 10.10 12.02
N SER A 60 -11.98 9.31 12.27
CA SER A 60 -10.68 9.40 11.62
C SER A 60 -10.47 8.18 10.74
N ILE A 61 -10.10 8.40 9.48
CA ILE A 61 -9.71 7.33 8.55
C ILE A 61 -8.20 7.40 8.39
N GLY A 62 -7.51 6.34 8.79
CA GLY A 62 -6.08 6.16 8.58
C GLY A 62 -5.82 4.99 7.64
N ILE A 63 -4.63 4.98 7.04
CA ILE A 63 -4.08 3.79 6.40
C ILE A 63 -3.10 3.17 7.39
N SER A 64 -3.37 1.93 7.82
CA SER A 64 -2.51 1.22 8.77
C SER A 64 -1.51 0.29 8.09
N GLY A 65 -1.72 -0.05 6.81
CA GLY A 65 -0.81 -0.93 6.09
C GLY A 65 -1.06 -1.00 4.58
N VAL A 66 -0.02 -1.41 3.88
CA VAL A 66 -0.03 -1.76 2.46
C VAL A 66 0.61 -3.14 2.30
N GLY A 67 -0.02 -4.02 1.53
CA GLY A 67 0.42 -5.40 1.32
C GLY A 67 0.04 -5.94 -0.04
N LEU A 68 0.11 -7.26 -0.19
CA LEU A 68 -0.26 -7.97 -1.40
C LEU A 68 -1.42 -8.92 -1.12
N SER A 69 -2.41 -8.92 -1.99
CA SER A 69 -3.50 -9.90 -1.98
C SER A 69 -3.37 -10.82 -3.19
N ARG A 70 -3.25 -12.13 -2.94
CA ARG A 70 -3.23 -13.12 -4.01
C ARG A 70 -4.61 -13.14 -4.68
N THR A 71 -4.62 -13.04 -5.99
CA THR A 71 -5.85 -12.90 -6.79
C THR A 71 -6.02 -14.14 -7.68
N PRO A 72 -7.18 -14.82 -7.63
CA PRO A 72 -7.49 -15.88 -8.58
C PRO A 72 -7.51 -15.36 -10.02
N GLN A 73 -7.15 -16.22 -10.99
CA GLN A 73 -7.09 -15.86 -12.42
C GLN A 73 -8.40 -15.24 -12.91
N GLU A 74 -9.54 -15.81 -12.50
CA GLU A 74 -10.88 -15.36 -12.89
C GLU A 74 -11.26 -13.98 -12.33
N LYS A 75 -10.52 -13.47 -11.34
CA LYS A 75 -10.71 -12.13 -10.76
C LYS A 75 -9.60 -11.15 -11.13
N ALA A 76 -8.66 -11.56 -11.97
CA ALA A 76 -7.59 -10.69 -12.44
C ALA A 76 -8.16 -9.52 -13.25
N ASN A 77 -7.57 -8.34 -13.05
CA ASN A 77 -7.95 -7.11 -13.73
C ASN A 77 -6.68 -6.37 -14.19
N ALA A 78 -6.86 -5.19 -14.79
CA ALA A 78 -5.76 -4.39 -15.33
C ALA A 78 -4.72 -3.90 -14.29
N GLN A 79 -5.01 -4.00 -12.98
CA GLN A 79 -4.09 -3.67 -11.90
C GLN A 79 -3.43 -4.90 -11.26
N THR A 80 -3.86 -6.09 -11.67
CA THR A 80 -3.29 -7.35 -11.20
C THR A 80 -1.93 -7.58 -11.86
N VAL A 81 -0.92 -7.88 -11.03
CA VAL A 81 0.47 -8.09 -11.47
C VAL A 81 0.81 -9.56 -11.35
N ASP A 82 1.36 -10.12 -12.44
CA ASP A 82 1.90 -11.47 -12.46
C ASP A 82 3.33 -11.49 -11.92
N ALA A 83 3.54 -12.22 -10.82
CA ALA A 83 4.84 -12.38 -10.20
C ALA A 83 5.86 -13.07 -11.11
N ALA A 84 5.44 -13.99 -11.96
CA ALA A 84 6.33 -14.68 -12.90
C ALA A 84 6.86 -13.73 -13.97
N GLN A 85 6.08 -12.70 -14.33
CA GLN A 85 6.49 -11.69 -15.30
C GLN A 85 7.45 -10.66 -14.69
N VAL A 86 7.18 -10.18 -13.47
CA VAL A 86 7.98 -9.11 -12.86
C VAL A 86 9.16 -9.62 -12.04
N ASN A 87 9.14 -10.86 -11.56
CA ASN A 87 10.17 -11.47 -10.74
C ASN A 87 10.32 -12.98 -11.05
N PRO A 88 10.81 -13.35 -12.25
CA PRO A 88 10.91 -14.75 -12.65
C PRO A 88 11.85 -15.55 -11.73
N ALA A 89 11.48 -16.81 -11.44
CA ALA A 89 12.33 -17.69 -10.65
C ALA A 89 13.69 -17.92 -11.33
N PRO A 90 14.81 -17.90 -10.59
CA PRO A 90 16.12 -18.16 -11.16
C PRO A 90 16.17 -19.57 -11.76
N LYS A 91 16.66 -19.69 -13.00
CA LYS A 91 16.78 -20.97 -13.68
C LYS A 91 17.71 -21.89 -12.87
N LYS A 92 17.21 -23.04 -12.42
CA LYS A 92 18.07 -24.10 -11.84
C LYS A 92 19.08 -24.52 -12.91
N LYS A 93 20.36 -24.22 -12.70
CA LYS A 93 21.44 -24.77 -13.53
C LYS A 93 21.40 -26.28 -13.36
N LYS A 94 21.15 -27.01 -14.45
CA LYS A 94 21.26 -28.47 -14.47
C LYS A 94 22.71 -28.82 -14.14
N LYS A 95 22.93 -29.56 -13.05
CA LYS A 95 24.20 -30.22 -12.76
C LYS A 95 24.30 -31.50 -13.57
#